data_AF-A0A538GTG9-F1
#
_entry.id   AF-A0A538GTG9-F1
#
_cell.length_a   1.000
_cell.length_b   1.000
_cell.length_c   1.000
_cell.angle_alpha   90.00
_cell.angle_beta   90.00
_cell.angle_gamma   90.00
#
_symmetry.space_group_name_H-M   'P 1'
#
loop_
_entity.id
_entity.type
_entity.pdbx_description
1 polymer ?
#
loop_
_entity_poly.entity_id
_entity_poly.type
_entity_poly.pdbx_seq_one_letter_code
_entity_poly.pdbx_strand_id
1 'polypeptide(L)'
;MVRFSSFLRNPFSFLFAGSSKEGRIAAYVIREHDRGRRLNEILNDPYIRNRATERELARLLDRPEVIEALGRSTVSEAQERLV
;
A
#
# COMPACT_ATOMS: atom_id res chain seq x y z
N MET A 1 4.25 -5.77 -22.57
CA MET A 1 5.35 -6.13 -21.66
C MET A 1 5.97 -4.81 -21.19
N VAL A 2 5.58 -4.30 -20.02
CA VAL A 2 6.14 -3.05 -19.49
C VAL A 2 6.90 -3.40 -18.21
N ARG A 3 8.23 -3.41 -18.33
CA ARG A 3 9.16 -3.47 -17.21
C ARG A 3 9.20 -2.09 -16.55
N PHE A 4 8.57 -1.95 -15.38
CA PHE A 4 8.90 -0.86 -14.44
C PHE A 4 10.05 -1.31 -13.53
N SER A 5 11.14 -1.78 -14.15
CA SER A 5 12.41 -1.87 -13.45
C SER A 5 12.95 -0.45 -13.31
N SER A 6 12.85 0.12 -12.10
CA SER A 6 14.02 0.57 -11.35
C SER A 6 13.58 1.46 -10.19
N PHE A 7 13.85 1.01 -8.96
CA PHE A 7 14.45 1.85 -7.92
C PHE A 7 14.08 3.35 -7.91
N LEU A 8 12.83 3.70 -7.62
CA LEU A 8 12.60 4.98 -6.95
C LEU A 8 12.99 4.78 -5.48
N ARG A 9 14.27 5.01 -5.19
CA ARG A 9 14.78 5.28 -3.84
C ARG A 9 13.89 6.38 -3.27
N ASN A 10 12.86 6.00 -2.52
CA ASN A 10 11.93 6.95 -1.93
C ASN A 10 12.74 7.85 -0.98
N PRO A 11 13.00 9.13 -1.33
CA PRO A 11 13.92 10.00 -0.58
C PRO A 11 13.38 10.35 0.81
N PHE A 12 12.17 9.87 1.13
CA PHE A 12 11.46 10.10 2.37
C PHE A 12 11.23 8.82 3.18
N SER A 13 11.87 7.69 2.86
CA SER A 13 11.81 6.45 3.66
C SER A 13 12.08 6.66 5.16
N PHE A 14 12.78 7.74 5.53
CA PHE A 14 13.12 8.08 6.91
C PHE A 14 12.05 8.91 7.64
N LEU A 15 11.14 9.60 6.93
CA LEU A 15 10.06 10.40 7.55
C LEU A 15 8.88 9.54 8.04
N PHE A 16 8.88 8.25 7.73
CA PHE A 16 7.72 7.37 7.91
C PHE A 16 8.03 6.16 8.80
N ALA A 17 8.76 6.40 9.90
CA ALA A 17 8.91 5.46 11.01
C ALA A 17 7.58 5.27 11.78
N GLY A 18 6.52 4.90 11.07
CA GLY A 18 5.29 4.40 11.69
C GLY A 18 5.56 3.11 12.46
N SER A 19 4.58 2.64 13.22
CA SER A 19 4.71 1.38 13.97
C SER A 19 5.25 0.28 13.06
N SER A 20 6.20 -0.53 13.54
CA SER A 20 6.86 -1.56 12.72
C SER A 20 5.85 -2.52 12.06
N LYS A 21 4.63 -2.61 12.60
CA LYS A 21 3.49 -3.34 12.03
C LYS A 21 2.96 -2.68 10.76
N GLU A 22 2.52 -1.43 10.83
CA GLU A 22 1.94 -0.70 9.67
C GLU A 22 2.97 -0.53 8.53
N GLY A 23 4.25 -0.32 8.87
CA GLY A 23 5.32 -0.28 7.86
C GLY A 23 5.46 -1.59 7.07
N ARG A 24 5.34 -2.75 7.74
CA ARG A 24 5.37 -4.06 7.06
C ARG A 24 4.15 -4.27 6.15
N ILE A 25 2.99 -3.77 6.57
CA ILE A 25 1.75 -3.86 5.79
C ILE A 25 1.90 -2.99 4.53
N ALA A 26 2.37 -1.75 4.65
CA ALA A 26 2.64 -0.88 3.51
C ALA A 26 3.62 -1.52 2.53
N ALA A 27 4.76 -2.01 3.03
CA ALA A 27 5.78 -2.65 2.21
C ALA A 27 5.26 -3.91 1.49
N TYR A 28 4.38 -4.67 2.14
CA TYR A 28 3.72 -5.82 1.52
C TYR A 28 2.80 -5.38 0.38
N VAL A 29 1.91 -4.42 0.63
CA VAL A 29 0.95 -3.92 -0.36
C VAL A 29 1.65 -3.36 -1.59
N ILE A 30 2.66 -2.51 -1.38
CA ILE A 30 3.46 -1.92 -2.45
C ILE A 30 4.13 -3.01 -3.29
N ARG A 31 4.74 -4.01 -2.63
CA ARG A 31 5.42 -5.12 -3.31
C ARG A 31 4.46 -5.97 -4.14
N GLU A 32 3.30 -6.31 -3.60
CA GLU A 32 2.33 -7.14 -4.31
C GLU A 32 1.69 -6.39 -5.48
N HIS A 33 1.48 -5.07 -5.35
CA HIS A 33 0.99 -4.25 -6.44
C HIS A 33 2.03 -4.08 -7.55
N ASP A 34 3.31 -3.91 -7.20
CA ASP A 34 4.43 -3.85 -8.16
C ASP A 34 4.57 -5.16 -8.97
N ARG A 35 4.11 -6.28 -8.40
CA ARG A 35 3.99 -7.57 -9.11
C ARG A 35 2.79 -7.65 -10.07
N GLY A 36 1.98 -6.59 -10.16
CA GLY A 36 0.82 -6.48 -11.02
C GLY A 36 -0.49 -7.02 -10.44
N ARG A 37 -0.52 -7.37 -9.14
CA ARG A 37 -1.78 -7.77 -8.49
C ARG A 37 -2.63 -6.55 -8.21
N ARG A 38 -3.96 -6.72 -8.27
CA ARG A 38 -4.89 -5.62 -8.05
C ARG A 38 -4.95 -5.28 -6.56
N LEU A 39 -5.01 -3.98 -6.23
CA LEU A 39 -5.03 -3.51 -4.84
C LEU A 39 -6.18 -4.13 -4.03
N ASN A 40 -7.37 -4.27 -4.63
CA ASN A 40 -8.52 -4.90 -3.98
C ASN A 40 -8.27 -6.36 -3.59
N GLU A 41 -7.56 -7.14 -4.40
CA GLU A 41 -7.19 -8.53 -4.07
C GLU A 41 -6.20 -8.55 -2.92
N ILE A 42 -5.20 -7.67 -2.96
CA ILE A 42 -4.15 -7.57 -1.94
C ILE A 42 -4.75 -7.18 -0.58
N LEU A 43 -5.68 -6.21 -0.53
CA LEU A 43 -6.34 -5.80 0.71
C LEU A 43 -7.16 -6.94 1.34
N ASN A 44 -7.58 -7.90 0.54
CA ASN A 44 -8.32 -9.07 0.99
C ASN A 44 -7.42 -10.27 1.33
N ASP A 45 -6.10 -10.14 1.20
CA ASP A 45 -5.16 -11.21 1.55
C ASP A 45 -5.27 -11.54 3.05
N PRO A 46 -5.19 -12.83 3.44
CA PRO A 46 -5.19 -13.24 4.84
C PRO A 46 -4.11 -12.54 5.67
N TYR A 47 -2.96 -12.25 5.06
CA TYR A 47 -1.86 -11.52 5.69
C TYR A 47 -2.29 -10.14 6.20
N ILE A 48 -3.12 -9.43 5.42
CA ILE A 48 -3.62 -8.09 5.70
C ILE A 48 -4.80 -8.16 6.67
N ARG A 49 -5.81 -8.97 6.37
CA ARG A 49 -7.03 -9.09 7.20
C ARG A 49 -6.73 -9.55 8.63
N ASN A 50 -5.72 -10.41 8.83
CA ASN A 50 -5.31 -10.87 10.16
C ASN A 50 -4.46 -9.83 10.93
N ARG A 51 -4.07 -8.73 10.28
CA ARG A 51 -3.14 -7.75 10.84
C ARG A 51 -3.66 -6.32 10.83
N ALA A 52 -4.62 -5.95 9.99
CA ALA A 52 -5.17 -4.60 9.95
C ALA A 52 -6.69 -4.63 10.05
N THR A 53 -7.20 -3.76 10.90
CA THR A 53 -8.60 -3.32 10.89
C THR A 53 -8.86 -2.42 9.68
N GLU A 54 -10.13 -2.27 9.30
CA GLU A 54 -10.52 -1.36 8.20
C GLU A 54 -10.08 0.09 8.45
N ARG A 55 -10.12 0.55 9.71
CA ARG A 55 -9.59 1.87 10.10
C ARG A 55 -8.07 1.98 9.93
N GLU A 56 -7.32 0.92 10.24
CA GLU A 56 -5.87 0.87 9.98
C GLU A 56 -5.59 0.86 8.48
N LEU A 57 -6.42 0.18 7.67
CA LEU A 57 -6.32 0.17 6.22
C LEU A 57 -6.63 1.54 5.59
N ALA A 58 -7.67 2.23 6.06
CA ALA A 58 -7.96 3.58 5.58
C ALA A 58 -6.76 4.51 5.81
N ARG A 59 -6.19 4.50 7.03
CA ARG A 59 -4.95 5.25 7.34
C ARG A 59 -3.76 4.81 6.50
N LEU A 60 -3.64 3.51 6.18
CA LEU A 60 -2.58 3.00 5.32
C LEU A 60 -2.68 3.60 3.91
N LEU A 61 -3.90 3.69 3.37
CA LEU A 61 -4.17 4.25 2.04
C LEU A 61 -3.93 5.76 1.99
N ASP A 62 -4.07 6.47 3.11
CA ASP A 62 -3.73 7.90 3.21
C ASP A 62 -2.22 8.17 3.25
N ARG A 63 -1.38 7.14 3.36
CA ARG A 63 0.07 7.33 3.48
C ARG A 63 0.68 7.77 2.16
N PRO A 64 1.57 8.78 2.17
CA PRO A 64 2.17 9.30 0.95
C PRO A 64 2.98 8.22 0.22
N GLU A 65 3.75 7.36 0.90
CA GLU A 65 4.50 6.30 0.23
C GLU A 65 3.61 5.24 -0.44
N VAL A 66 2.39 5.05 0.07
CA VAL A 66 1.41 4.13 -0.51
C VAL A 66 0.75 4.79 -1.73
N ILE A 67 0.38 6.08 -1.61
CA ILE A 67 -0.18 6.88 -2.72
C ILE A 67 0.81 7.02 -3.88
N GLU A 68 2.06 7.33 -3.59
CA GLU A 68 3.12 7.47 -4.61
C GLU A 68 3.40 6.14 -5.31
N ALA A 69 3.40 5.03 -4.58
CA ALA A 69 3.70 3.71 -5.15
C ALA A 69 2.52 3.08 -5.91
N LEU A 70 1.29 3.27 -5.44
CA LEU A 70 0.09 2.69 -6.05
C LEU A 70 -0.55 3.62 -7.09
N GLY A 71 -0.29 4.93 -7.00
CA GLY A 71 -0.97 5.96 -7.77
C GLY A 71 -2.27 6.44 -7.11
N ARG A 72 -2.52 7.75 -7.20
CA ARG A 72 -3.67 8.41 -6.54
C ARG A 72 -5.03 7.86 -6.99
N SER A 73 -5.19 7.50 -8.25
CA SER A 73 -6.44 6.94 -8.79
C SER A 73 -6.75 5.57 -8.17
N THR A 74 -5.77 4.69 -8.08
CA THR A 74 -5.91 3.34 -7.52
C THR A 74 -6.21 3.38 -6.03
N VAL A 75 -5.61 4.31 -5.30
CA VAL A 75 -5.90 4.51 -3.87
C VAL A 75 -7.33 5.03 -3.66
N SER A 76 -7.76 6.03 -4.42
CA SER A 76 -9.11 6.61 -4.31
C SER A 76 -10.20 5.53 -4.49
N GLU A 77 -10.05 4.68 -5.51
CA GLU A 77 -10.99 3.58 -5.77
C GLU A 77 -11.05 2.58 -4.59
N ALA A 78 -9.93 2.34 -3.92
CA ALA A 78 -9.90 1.45 -2.75
C ALA A 78 -10.53 2.11 -1.52
N GLN A 79 -10.34 3.41 -1.32
CA GLN A 79 -10.93 4.16 -0.21
C GLN A 79 -12.46 4.22 -0.30
N GLU A 80 -13.01 4.47 -1.50
CA GLU A 80 -14.45 4.48 -1.75
C GLU A 80 -15.14 3.16 -1.38
N ARG A 81 -14.42 2.05 -1.37
CA ARG A 81 -14.94 0.72 -1.01
C ARG A 81 -14.86 0.39 0.47
N LEU A 82 -14.08 1.15 1.24
CA LEU A 82 -13.93 0.95 2.69
C LEU A 82 -14.92 1.80 3.51
N VAL A 83 -15.65 2.71 2.85
CA VAL A 83 -16.73 3.54 3.42
C VAL A 83 -18.06 2.82 3.26
#